data_AF-X1NV68-F1
#
_entry.id   AF-X1NV68-F1
#
_cell.length_a   1.000
_cell.length_b   1.000
_cell.length_c   1.000
_cell.angle_alpha   90.00
_cell.angle_beta   90.00
_cell.angle_gamma   90.00
#
_symmetry.space_group_name_H-M   'P 1'
#
loop_
_entity.id
_entity.type
_entity.pdbx_description
1 polymer ?
#
loop_
_entity_poly.entity_id
_entity_poly.type
_entity_poly.pdbx_seq_one_letter_code
_entity_poly.pdbx_strand_id
1 'polypeptide(L)'
;YGDFKDGIIDGDRRGNVKKWQDHKSETDKIDLYFEEIEKKYSQGKIISIKKKKGVKEKELEKIKKARKFHAFNLNNEIKKLEEELKSLNNEDIKDLSANMRDCYTKRKEIEIKKAKAEKLAKEYSQLGWLQIAQQDYTRHKEKAHGRWTKFSIGLFITAFLVLSAGGLFTIIFNNRIVFLIAFIIGAIATIFAIITSKRFSAEKSSTQALNQLENEYEQNFGDKLSSESDFGTKIREMDKAKTQEEILIGQIDATKD
;
A
#
# COMPACT_ATOMS: atom_id res chain seq x y z
N TYR A 1 16.75 15.64 -133.52
CA TYR A 1 17.60 14.64 -132.87
C TYR A 1 18.13 15.26 -131.60
N GLY A 2 17.62 14.84 -130.44
CA GLY A 2 18.14 15.22 -129.13
C GLY A 2 18.94 14.04 -128.59
N ASP A 3 20.14 14.30 -128.08
CA ASP A 3 21.05 13.27 -127.58
C ASP A 3 20.68 12.97 -126.11
N PHE A 4 20.69 11.69 -125.74
CA PHE A 4 20.35 11.23 -124.39
C PHE A 4 21.65 10.90 -123.65
N LYS A 5 22.02 11.73 -122.68
CA LYS A 5 23.19 11.47 -121.81
C LYS A 5 22.77 11.58 -120.34
N ASP A 6 23.16 10.58 -119.55
CA ASP A 6 22.99 10.53 -118.08
C ASP A 6 21.57 10.88 -117.57
N GLY A 7 20.53 10.38 -118.25
CA GLY A 7 19.14 10.62 -117.85
C GLY A 7 18.61 12.03 -118.17
N ILE A 8 19.30 12.78 -119.02
CA ILE A 8 18.92 14.13 -119.45
C ILE A 8 18.74 14.14 -120.98
N ILE A 9 17.57 14.60 -121.44
CA ILE A 9 17.31 14.88 -122.86
C ILE A 9 17.90 16.25 -123.18
N ASP A 10 18.98 16.30 -123.96
CA ASP A 10 19.55 17.55 -124.43
C ASP A 10 18.97 17.91 -125.81
N GLY A 11 18.21 18.99 -125.86
CA GLY A 11 17.46 19.42 -127.04
C GLY A 11 16.84 20.80 -126.86
N ASP A 12 16.60 21.49 -127.98
CA ASP A 12 16.08 22.86 -128.02
C ASP A 12 14.71 22.92 -127.28
N ARG A 13 14.54 23.89 -126.36
CA ARG A 13 13.48 23.92 -125.33
C ARG A 13 12.07 24.17 -125.91
N ARG A 14 11.56 23.27 -126.73
CA ARG A 14 10.27 23.37 -127.43
C ARG A 14 9.48 22.07 -127.33
N GLY A 15 8.15 22.19 -127.30
CA GLY A 15 7.24 21.05 -127.24
C GLY A 15 7.37 20.23 -125.96
N ASN A 16 7.46 18.90 -126.10
CA ASN A 16 7.40 17.95 -124.99
C ASN A 16 8.66 17.92 -124.10
N VAL A 17 9.83 18.30 -124.65
CA VAL A 17 11.09 18.39 -123.86
C VAL A 17 11.00 19.51 -122.83
N LYS A 18 10.39 20.65 -123.18
CA LYS A 18 10.12 21.75 -122.25
C LYS A 18 9.16 21.31 -121.13
N LYS A 19 8.05 20.65 -121.47
CA LYS A 19 7.09 20.14 -120.47
C LYS A 19 7.72 19.16 -119.48
N TRP A 20 8.59 18.26 -119.97
CA TRP A 20 9.30 17.33 -119.10
C TRP A 20 10.30 18.03 -118.17
N GLN A 21 11.06 19.00 -118.68
CA GLN A 21 11.97 19.81 -117.85
C GLN A 21 11.21 20.66 -116.82
N ASP A 22 10.09 21.25 -117.20
CA ASP A 22 9.24 22.03 -116.30
C ASP A 22 8.66 21.15 -115.18
N HIS A 23 8.13 19.96 -115.51
CA HIS A 23 7.65 19.01 -114.50
C HIS A 23 8.76 18.46 -113.63
N LYS A 24 9.95 18.16 -114.19
CA LYS A 24 11.10 17.74 -113.39
C LYS A 24 11.51 18.82 -112.39
N SER A 25 11.54 20.08 -112.82
CA SER A 25 11.82 21.21 -111.94
C SER A 25 10.75 21.42 -110.86
N GLU A 26 9.48 21.14 -111.15
CA GLU A 26 8.41 21.16 -110.15
C GLU A 26 8.57 20.04 -109.13
N THR A 27 8.90 18.82 -109.56
CA THR A 27 9.18 17.69 -108.66
C THR A 27 10.39 17.98 -107.76
N ASP A 28 11.48 18.51 -108.33
CA ASP A 28 12.68 18.89 -107.56
C ASP A 28 12.36 19.95 -106.50
N LYS A 29 11.44 20.89 -106.78
CA LYS A 29 10.96 21.88 -105.79
C LYS A 29 10.15 21.23 -104.68
N ILE A 30 9.31 20.25 -105.01
CA ILE A 30 8.51 19.50 -104.03
C ILE A 30 9.43 18.72 -103.08
N ASP A 31 10.47 18.07 -103.62
CA ASP A 31 11.46 17.33 -102.82
C ASP A 31 12.23 18.27 -101.88
N LEU A 32 12.63 19.46 -102.35
CA LEU A 32 13.25 20.49 -101.50
C LEU A 32 12.32 20.95 -100.36
N TYR A 33 11.03 21.11 -100.62
CA TYR A 33 10.06 21.43 -99.56
C TYR A 33 9.88 20.29 -98.56
N PHE A 34 9.90 19.03 -99.01
CA PHE A 34 9.87 17.87 -98.12
C PHE A 34 11.11 17.80 -97.24
N GLU A 35 12.31 18.01 -97.80
CA GLU A 35 13.56 18.08 -97.02
C GLU A 35 13.51 19.21 -95.98
N GLU A 36 12.99 20.39 -96.34
CA GLU A 36 12.87 21.51 -95.40
C GLU A 36 11.86 21.21 -94.27
N ILE A 37 10.72 20.60 -94.59
CA ILE A 37 9.70 20.19 -93.62
C ILE A 37 10.26 19.13 -92.68
N GLU A 38 10.93 18.09 -93.20
CA GLU A 38 11.54 17.04 -92.38
C GLU A 38 12.65 17.57 -91.48
N LYS A 39 13.47 18.51 -91.98
CA LYS A 39 14.51 19.18 -91.19
C LYS A 39 13.89 19.99 -90.05
N LYS A 40 12.84 20.79 -90.32
CA LYS A 40 12.13 21.57 -89.29
C LYS A 40 11.42 20.66 -88.28
N TYR A 41 10.80 19.58 -88.73
CA TYR A 41 10.11 18.62 -87.87
C TYR A 41 11.08 17.86 -86.95
N SER A 42 12.22 17.42 -87.50
CA SER A 42 13.29 16.76 -86.76
C SER A 42 13.95 17.71 -85.73
N GLN A 43 14.18 18.96 -86.10
CA GLN A 43 14.65 20.00 -85.16
C GLN A 43 13.62 20.29 -84.05
N GLY A 44 12.32 20.32 -84.37
CA GLY A 44 11.24 20.46 -83.40
C GLY A 44 11.23 19.35 -82.34
N LYS A 45 11.43 18.08 -82.77
CA LYS A 45 11.59 16.94 -81.85
C LYS A 45 12.80 17.11 -80.94
N ILE A 46 13.96 17.49 -81.47
CA ILE A 46 15.19 17.73 -80.69
C ILE A 46 14.97 18.84 -79.65
N ILE A 47 14.35 19.96 -80.04
CA ILE A 47 14.03 21.07 -79.13
C ILE A 47 13.08 20.60 -78.02
N SER A 48 12.06 19.81 -78.35
CA SER A 48 11.10 19.28 -77.37
C SER A 48 11.78 18.34 -76.35
N ILE A 49 12.68 17.47 -76.80
CA ILE A 49 13.44 16.56 -75.93
C ILE A 49 14.40 17.36 -75.05
N LYS A 50 15.10 18.36 -75.60
CA LYS A 50 15.99 19.24 -74.84
C LYS A 50 15.22 20.01 -73.75
N LYS A 51 14.02 20.50 -74.07
CA LYS A 51 13.12 21.15 -73.09
C LYS A 51 12.69 20.16 -72.00
N LYS A 52 12.26 18.94 -72.35
CA LYS A 52 11.91 17.88 -71.39
C LYS A 52 13.09 17.51 -70.48
N LYS A 53 14.29 17.37 -71.03
CA LYS A 53 15.53 17.14 -70.28
C LYS A 53 15.77 18.26 -69.27
N GLY A 54 15.70 19.53 -69.70
CA GLY A 54 15.87 20.67 -68.80
C GLY A 54 14.83 20.75 -67.69
N VAL A 55 13.57 20.35 -67.95
CA VAL A 55 12.54 20.24 -66.91
C VAL A 55 12.90 19.13 -65.91
N LYS A 56 13.29 17.95 -66.40
CA LYS A 56 13.69 16.82 -65.54
C LYS A 56 14.94 17.12 -64.71
N GLU A 57 15.91 17.83 -65.25
CA GLU A 57 17.09 18.30 -64.52
C GLU A 57 16.71 19.27 -63.41
N LYS A 58 15.79 20.20 -63.66
CA LYS A 58 15.26 21.11 -62.63
C LYS A 58 14.48 20.37 -61.54
N GLU A 59 13.67 19.37 -61.90
CA GLU A 59 12.98 18.50 -60.93
C GLU A 59 13.97 17.72 -60.07
N LEU A 60 14.99 17.13 -60.69
CA LEU A 60 16.05 16.41 -59.99
C LEU A 60 16.78 17.31 -58.99
N GLU A 61 17.09 18.54 -59.40
CA GLU A 61 17.75 19.51 -58.53
C GLU A 61 16.87 19.94 -57.35
N LYS A 62 15.56 20.11 -57.56
CA LYS A 62 14.59 20.35 -56.48
C LYS A 62 14.57 19.19 -55.49
N ILE A 63 14.51 17.94 -55.97
CA ILE A 63 14.51 16.74 -55.11
C ILE A 63 15.82 16.64 -54.33
N LYS A 64 16.96 16.89 -54.97
CA LYS A 64 18.27 16.91 -54.30
C LYS A 64 18.32 17.94 -53.18
N LYS A 65 17.82 19.16 -53.43
CA LYS A 65 17.75 20.21 -52.39
C LYS A 65 16.81 19.81 -51.25
N ALA A 66 15.63 19.28 -51.55
CA ALA A 66 14.69 18.79 -50.54
C ALA A 66 15.30 17.68 -49.67
N ARG A 67 16.00 16.71 -50.29
CA ARG A 67 16.72 15.65 -49.58
C ARG A 67 17.81 16.20 -48.66
N LYS A 68 18.62 17.13 -49.16
CA LYS A 68 19.67 17.78 -48.36
C LYS A 68 19.09 18.54 -47.17
N PHE A 69 18.00 19.28 -47.38
CA PHE A 69 17.30 19.99 -46.32
C PHE A 69 16.72 19.03 -45.27
N HIS A 70 16.09 17.94 -45.69
CA HIS A 70 15.57 16.93 -44.77
C HIS A 70 16.68 16.25 -43.97
N ALA A 71 17.80 15.89 -44.62
CA ALA A 71 18.96 15.32 -43.94
C ALA A 71 19.57 16.31 -42.93
N PHE A 72 19.62 17.60 -43.26
CA PHE A 72 20.06 18.65 -42.34
C PHE A 72 19.14 18.74 -41.10
N ASN A 73 17.82 18.73 -41.30
CA ASN A 73 16.87 18.76 -40.19
C ASN A 73 17.00 17.54 -39.28
N LEU A 74 17.08 16.34 -39.86
CA LEU A 74 17.29 15.10 -39.09
C LEU A 74 18.59 15.17 -38.29
N ASN A 75 19.68 15.64 -38.89
CA ASN A 75 20.95 15.78 -38.20
C ASN A 75 20.88 16.77 -37.03
N ASN A 76 20.14 17.87 -37.18
CA ASN A 76 19.93 18.82 -36.08
C ASN A 76 19.07 18.21 -34.96
N GLU A 77 18.05 17.44 -35.31
CA GLU A 77 17.20 16.75 -34.34
C GLU A 77 18.00 15.69 -33.55
N ILE A 78 18.84 14.91 -34.23
CA ILE A 78 19.78 13.98 -33.59
C ILE A 78 20.70 14.71 -32.62
N LYS A 79 21.33 15.82 -33.06
CA LYS A 79 22.21 16.60 -32.18
C LYS A 79 21.49 17.14 -30.95
N LYS A 80 20.26 17.65 -31.13
CA LYS A 80 19.45 18.15 -30.02
C LYS A 80 19.15 17.02 -29.02
N LEU A 81 18.75 15.85 -29.50
CA LEU A 81 18.50 14.69 -28.65
C LEU A 81 19.77 14.22 -27.94
N GLU A 82 20.93 14.21 -28.61
CA GLU A 82 22.21 13.88 -27.99
C GLU A 82 22.61 14.89 -26.90
N GLU A 83 22.34 16.18 -27.10
CA GLU A 83 22.55 17.22 -26.10
C GLU A 83 21.61 17.05 -24.90
N GLU A 84 20.33 16.77 -25.13
CA GLU A 84 19.36 16.44 -24.07
C GLU A 84 19.82 15.19 -23.28
N LEU A 85 20.30 14.16 -23.97
CA LEU A 85 20.81 12.93 -23.35
C LEU A 85 22.13 13.14 -22.59
N LYS A 86 22.99 14.05 -23.05
CA LYS A 86 24.18 14.48 -22.30
C LYS A 86 23.85 15.37 -21.10
N SER A 87 22.78 16.15 -21.20
CA SER A 87 22.29 17.00 -20.10
C SER A 87 21.62 16.20 -19.00
N LEU A 88 21.11 15.01 -19.31
CA LEU A 88 20.69 14.01 -18.33
C LEU A 88 21.94 13.50 -17.60
N ASN A 89 22.17 14.05 -16.41
CA ASN A 89 23.24 13.59 -15.55
C ASN A 89 22.92 12.16 -15.07
N ASN A 90 23.75 11.20 -15.49
CA ASN A 90 23.61 9.81 -15.05
C ASN A 90 23.73 9.67 -13.53
N GLU A 91 24.43 10.60 -12.86
CA GLU A 91 24.46 10.65 -11.39
C GLU A 91 23.09 11.00 -10.82
N ASP A 92 22.40 12.02 -11.34
CA ASP A 92 21.06 12.40 -10.87
C ASP A 92 20.05 11.25 -11.01
N ILE A 93 20.11 10.50 -12.12
CA ILE A 93 19.24 9.33 -12.34
C ILE A 93 19.57 8.22 -11.36
N LYS A 94 20.86 7.98 -11.11
CA LYS A 94 21.32 6.96 -10.16
C LYS A 94 20.93 7.33 -8.73
N ASP A 95 21.07 8.59 -8.37
CA ASP A 95 20.69 9.13 -7.06
C ASP A 95 19.17 9.08 -6.87
N LEU A 96 18.38 9.43 -7.89
CA LEU A 96 16.93 9.28 -7.87
C LEU A 96 16.52 7.83 -7.65
N SER A 97 17.16 6.89 -8.35
CA SER A 97 16.92 5.46 -8.20
C SER A 97 17.27 4.95 -6.80
N ALA A 98 18.40 5.40 -6.24
CA ALA A 98 18.80 5.10 -4.87
C ALA A 98 17.79 5.66 -3.86
N ASN A 99 17.39 6.92 -4.01
CA ASN A 99 16.38 7.57 -3.15
C ASN A 99 15.02 6.87 -3.22
N MET A 100 14.59 6.42 -4.40
CA MET A 100 13.37 5.63 -4.56
C MET A 100 13.47 4.29 -3.82
N ARG A 101 14.61 3.61 -3.91
CA ARG A 101 14.85 2.34 -3.21
C ARG A 101 14.84 2.51 -1.70
N ASP A 102 15.46 3.58 -1.21
CA ASP A 102 15.49 3.91 0.22
C ASP A 102 14.10 4.25 0.74
N CYS A 103 13.33 5.05 -0.02
CA CYS A 103 11.94 5.37 0.31
C CYS A 103 11.07 4.10 0.38
N TYR A 104 11.21 3.20 -0.60
CA TYR A 104 10.48 1.93 -0.60
C TYR A 104 10.85 1.04 0.61
N THR A 105 12.14 0.98 0.94
CA THR A 105 12.64 0.21 2.09
C THR A 105 12.10 0.77 3.40
N LYS A 106 12.21 2.08 3.61
CA LYS A 106 11.67 2.77 4.81
C LYS A 106 10.17 2.56 4.94
N ARG A 107 9.41 2.65 3.83
CA ARG A 107 7.96 2.39 3.84
C ARG A 107 7.64 0.98 4.30
N LYS A 108 8.35 -0.03 3.78
CA LYS A 108 8.16 -1.43 4.17
C LYS A 108 8.49 -1.64 5.65
N GLU A 109 9.56 -1.03 6.14
CA GLU A 109 9.92 -1.07 7.57
C GLU A 109 8.83 -0.45 8.45
N ILE A 110 8.26 0.70 8.05
CA ILE A 110 7.14 1.32 8.76
C ILE A 110 5.93 0.39 8.81
N GLU A 111 5.56 -0.25 7.69
CA GLU A 111 4.44 -1.19 7.66
C GLU A 111 4.65 -2.39 8.60
N ILE A 112 5.86 -2.96 8.62
CA ILE A 112 6.22 -4.05 9.54
C ILE A 112 6.13 -3.59 11.00
N LYS A 113 6.71 -2.42 11.32
CA LYS A 113 6.68 -1.86 12.68
C LYS A 113 5.24 -1.57 13.13
N LYS A 114 4.39 -1.03 12.24
CA LYS A 114 2.96 -0.81 12.52
C LYS A 114 2.22 -2.10 12.82
N ALA A 115 2.38 -3.12 11.97
CA ALA A 115 1.74 -4.42 12.21
C ALA A 115 2.21 -5.05 13.55
N LYS A 116 3.48 -4.88 13.90
CA LYS A 116 4.01 -5.33 15.20
C LYS A 116 3.44 -4.53 16.37
N ALA A 117 3.34 -3.21 16.25
CA ALA A 117 2.72 -2.34 17.25
C ALA A 117 1.25 -2.73 17.49
N GLU A 118 0.46 -2.93 16.43
CA GLU A 118 -0.93 -3.37 16.54
C GLU A 118 -1.07 -4.74 17.23
N LYS A 119 -0.13 -5.66 16.99
CA LYS A 119 -0.11 -6.96 17.68
C LYS A 119 0.17 -6.78 19.17
N LEU A 120 1.17 -5.98 19.53
CA LEU A 120 1.50 -5.69 20.93
C LEU A 120 0.35 -4.98 21.65
N ALA A 121 -0.35 -4.05 20.98
CA ALA A 121 -1.54 -3.38 21.51
C ALA A 121 -2.66 -4.37 21.90
N LYS A 122 -2.82 -5.45 21.13
CA LYS A 122 -3.76 -6.52 21.49
C LYS A 122 -3.28 -7.31 22.71
N GLU A 123 -1.98 -7.57 22.81
CA GLU A 123 -1.38 -8.35 23.92
C GLU A 123 -1.54 -7.66 25.29
N TYR A 124 -1.53 -6.32 25.36
CA TYR A 124 -1.74 -5.58 26.61
C TYR A 124 -3.16 -5.02 26.80
N SER A 125 -4.11 -5.36 25.92
CA SER A 125 -5.49 -4.82 25.98
C SER A 125 -6.19 -5.03 27.34
N GLN A 126 -5.85 -6.12 28.04
CA GLN A 126 -6.42 -6.47 29.34
C GLN A 126 -5.63 -5.94 30.55
N LEU A 127 -4.57 -5.15 30.33
CA LEU A 127 -3.69 -4.65 31.39
C LEU A 127 -4.45 -3.85 32.45
N GLY A 128 -5.40 -3.00 32.04
CA GLY A 128 -6.21 -2.21 32.96
C GLY A 128 -7.11 -3.08 33.86
N TRP A 129 -7.76 -4.08 33.28
CA TRP A 129 -8.54 -5.06 34.05
C TRP A 129 -7.63 -5.83 35.02
N LEU A 130 -6.46 -6.26 34.56
CA LEU A 130 -5.52 -7.07 35.34
C LEU A 130 -4.99 -6.33 36.59
N GLN A 131 -4.71 -5.04 36.47
CA GLN A 131 -4.29 -4.19 37.60
C GLN A 131 -5.39 -4.04 38.66
N ILE A 132 -6.64 -3.87 38.22
CA ILE A 132 -7.81 -3.78 39.11
C ILE A 132 -8.05 -5.14 39.78
N ALA A 133 -8.03 -6.21 38.98
CA ALA A 133 -8.24 -7.58 39.44
C ALA A 133 -7.21 -8.00 40.50
N GLN A 134 -5.93 -7.61 40.34
CA GLN A 134 -4.91 -7.86 41.35
C GLN A 134 -5.25 -7.21 42.69
N GLN A 135 -5.64 -5.92 42.67
CA GLN A 135 -5.99 -5.19 43.90
C GLN A 135 -7.20 -5.81 44.60
N ASP A 136 -8.22 -6.18 43.84
CA ASP A 136 -9.42 -6.82 44.39
C ASP A 136 -9.12 -8.22 44.93
N TYR A 137 -8.27 -8.99 44.25
CA TYR A 137 -7.81 -10.30 44.73
C TYR A 137 -7.12 -10.19 46.09
N THR A 138 -6.15 -9.27 46.25
CA THR A 138 -5.46 -9.05 47.54
C THR A 138 -6.45 -8.64 48.63
N ARG A 139 -7.37 -7.70 48.34
CA ARG A 139 -8.40 -7.23 49.29
C ARG A 139 -9.33 -8.34 49.74
N HIS A 140 -9.76 -9.22 48.83
CA HIS A 140 -10.67 -10.31 49.16
C HIS A 140 -9.96 -11.47 49.87
N LYS A 141 -8.69 -11.74 49.54
CA LYS A 141 -7.86 -12.73 50.20
C LYS A 141 -7.59 -12.38 51.67
N GLU A 142 -7.31 -11.11 51.97
CA GLU A 142 -7.17 -10.62 53.35
C GLU A 142 -8.46 -10.79 54.17
N LYS A 143 -9.62 -10.51 53.57
CA LYS A 143 -10.93 -10.67 54.22
C LYS A 143 -11.32 -12.14 54.43
N ALA A 144 -10.89 -13.03 53.54
CA ALA A 144 -11.17 -14.46 53.60
C ALA A 144 -10.37 -15.20 54.68
N HIS A 145 -9.21 -14.67 55.12
CA HIS A 145 -8.41 -15.27 56.20
C HIS A 145 -8.86 -14.93 57.63
N GLY A 146 -10.13 -14.50 57.79
CA GLY A 146 -10.78 -14.27 59.09
C GLY A 146 -11.00 -15.55 59.90
N ARG A 147 -9.93 -16.04 60.52
CA ARG A 147 -9.77 -17.33 61.23
C ARG A 147 -10.70 -17.56 62.43
N TRP A 148 -12.02 -17.75 62.28
CA TRP A 148 -12.93 -18.06 63.40
C TRP A 148 -14.10 -19.01 63.04
N THR A 149 -13.82 -20.20 62.49
CA THR A 149 -14.87 -21.18 62.13
C THR A 149 -15.14 -22.27 63.17
N LYS A 150 -14.22 -22.53 64.12
CA LYS A 150 -14.40 -23.58 65.15
C LYS A 150 -14.84 -23.06 66.52
N PHE A 151 -14.59 -21.79 66.83
CA PHE A 151 -14.89 -21.23 68.16
C PHE A 151 -16.36 -20.79 68.30
N SER A 152 -17.02 -20.42 67.20
CA SER A 152 -18.39 -19.88 67.22
C SER A 152 -19.45 -20.94 67.48
N ILE A 153 -19.41 -22.10 66.81
CA ILE A 153 -20.36 -23.21 67.02
C ILE A 153 -20.26 -23.74 68.45
N GLY A 154 -19.04 -23.88 68.99
CA GLY A 154 -18.82 -24.27 70.38
C GLY A 154 -19.44 -23.30 71.38
N LEU A 155 -19.33 -21.98 71.13
CA LEU A 155 -19.93 -20.95 71.97
C LEU A 155 -21.47 -20.95 71.93
N PHE A 156 -22.09 -21.26 70.78
CA PHE A 156 -23.56 -21.39 70.70
C PHE A 156 -24.06 -22.58 71.52
N ILE A 157 -23.39 -23.72 71.44
CA ILE A 157 -23.75 -24.93 72.19
C ILE A 157 -23.57 -24.69 73.70
N THR A 158 -22.48 -24.05 74.13
CA THR A 158 -22.25 -23.76 75.54
C THR A 158 -23.22 -22.70 76.08
N ALA A 159 -23.50 -21.63 75.33
CA ALA A 159 -24.49 -20.62 75.72
C ALA A 159 -25.91 -21.21 75.85
N PHE A 160 -26.30 -22.08 74.93
CA PHE A 160 -27.59 -22.78 74.97
C PHE A 160 -27.70 -23.72 76.19
N LEU A 161 -26.63 -24.47 76.49
CA LEU A 161 -26.57 -25.35 77.67
C LEU A 161 -26.61 -24.56 78.98
N VAL A 162 -25.89 -23.44 79.08
CA VAL A 162 -25.89 -22.58 80.29
C VAL A 162 -27.26 -21.95 80.52
N LEU A 163 -27.93 -21.47 79.46
CA LEU A 163 -29.29 -20.93 79.57
C LEU A 163 -30.32 -22.00 79.95
N SER A 164 -30.22 -23.20 79.37
CA SER A 164 -31.12 -24.33 79.68
C SER A 164 -30.94 -24.81 81.12
N ALA A 165 -29.70 -24.93 81.61
CA ALA A 165 -29.39 -25.32 82.98
C ALA A 165 -29.81 -24.24 83.99
N GLY A 166 -29.56 -22.95 83.70
CA GLY A 166 -29.97 -21.84 84.55
C GLY A 166 -31.48 -21.71 84.69
N GLY A 167 -32.24 -21.92 83.60
CA GLY A 167 -33.71 -21.94 83.64
C GLY A 167 -34.25 -23.03 84.56
N LEU A 168 -33.74 -24.26 84.43
CA LEU A 168 -34.13 -25.37 85.30
C LEU A 168 -33.78 -25.11 86.77
N PHE A 169 -32.62 -24.52 87.06
CA PHE A 169 -32.19 -24.22 88.43
C PHE A 169 -33.10 -23.19 89.12
N THR A 170 -33.64 -22.22 88.36
CA THR A 170 -34.51 -21.18 88.92
C THR A 170 -35.90 -21.68 89.31
N ILE A 171 -36.42 -22.70 88.60
CA ILE A 171 -37.68 -23.37 88.93
C ILE A 171 -37.57 -24.11 90.26
N ILE A 172 -36.39 -24.70 90.53
CA ILE A 172 -36.16 -25.53 91.73
C ILE A 172 -35.87 -24.67 92.97
N PHE A 173 -35.08 -23.60 92.85
CA PHE A 173 -34.57 -22.83 94.00
C PHE A 173 -35.21 -21.45 94.20
N ASN A 174 -36.14 -21.02 93.33
CA ASN A 174 -36.86 -19.74 93.38
C ASN A 174 -35.95 -18.49 93.54
N ASN A 175 -34.70 -18.56 93.09
CA ASN A 175 -33.73 -17.48 93.24
C ASN A 175 -33.68 -16.60 91.97
N ARG A 176 -34.37 -15.46 92.01
CA ARG A 176 -34.50 -14.52 90.87
C ARG A 176 -33.18 -13.87 90.45
N ILE A 177 -32.20 -13.76 91.34
CA ILE A 177 -30.92 -13.10 91.06
C ILE A 177 -30.07 -13.95 90.11
N VAL A 178 -30.07 -15.28 90.31
CA VAL A 178 -29.33 -16.22 89.46
C VAL A 178 -29.87 -16.20 88.02
N PHE A 179 -31.20 -16.07 87.86
CA PHE A 179 -31.82 -15.92 86.55
C PHE A 179 -31.34 -14.67 85.81
N LEU A 180 -31.29 -13.51 86.49
CA LEU A 180 -30.86 -12.26 85.89
C LEU A 180 -29.40 -12.32 85.41
N ILE A 181 -28.50 -12.93 86.19
CA ILE A 181 -27.10 -13.10 85.80
C ILE A 181 -26.98 -14.02 84.56
N ALA A 182 -27.68 -15.15 84.55
CA ALA A 182 -27.69 -16.07 83.41
C ALA A 182 -28.27 -15.41 82.15
N PHE A 183 -29.32 -14.61 82.30
CA PHE A 183 -29.93 -13.86 81.20
C PHE A 183 -28.98 -12.83 80.59
N ILE A 184 -28.24 -12.07 81.42
CA ILE A 184 -27.27 -11.08 80.94
C ILE A 184 -26.12 -11.77 80.18
N ILE A 185 -25.59 -12.89 80.71
CA ILE A 185 -24.54 -13.65 80.02
C ILE A 185 -25.05 -14.19 78.68
N GLY A 186 -26.29 -14.69 78.63
CA GLY A 186 -26.93 -15.13 77.39
C GLY A 186 -27.14 -14.00 76.37
N ALA A 187 -27.52 -12.81 76.83
CA ALA A 187 -27.67 -11.61 75.99
C ALA A 187 -26.32 -11.15 75.41
N ILE A 188 -25.24 -11.17 76.21
CA ILE A 188 -23.90 -10.84 75.74
C ILE A 188 -23.41 -11.88 74.71
N ALA A 189 -23.62 -13.16 74.97
CA ALA A 189 -23.24 -14.24 74.06
C ALA A 189 -23.98 -14.15 72.72
N THR A 190 -25.29 -13.83 72.73
CA THR A 190 -26.10 -13.68 71.51
C THR A 190 -25.70 -12.44 70.69
N ILE A 191 -25.42 -11.30 71.33
CA ILE A 191 -24.91 -10.11 70.64
C ILE A 191 -23.54 -10.41 70.00
N PHE A 192 -22.64 -11.08 70.71
CA PHE A 192 -21.34 -11.49 70.19
C PHE A 192 -21.47 -12.45 68.99
N ALA A 193 -22.43 -13.38 69.05
CA ALA A 193 -22.80 -14.29 67.97
C ALA A 193 -23.31 -13.57 66.70
N ILE A 194 -24.13 -12.51 66.84
CA ILE A 194 -24.64 -11.73 65.70
C ILE A 194 -23.51 -10.94 65.04
N ILE A 195 -22.63 -10.31 65.82
CA ILE A 195 -21.48 -9.56 65.31
C ILE A 195 -20.51 -10.50 64.57
N THR A 196 -20.30 -11.71 65.06
CA THR A 196 -19.43 -12.72 64.41
C THR A 196 -20.07 -13.34 63.17
N SER A 197 -21.40 -13.56 63.16
CA SER A 197 -22.13 -14.05 61.98
C SER A 197 -22.05 -13.11 60.78
N LYS A 198 -22.14 -11.79 61.00
CA LYS A 198 -21.95 -10.79 59.91
C LYS A 198 -20.58 -10.90 59.23
N ARG A 199 -19.54 -11.33 59.97
CA ARG A 199 -18.21 -11.58 59.40
C ARG A 199 -18.17 -12.85 58.55
N PHE A 200 -18.95 -13.87 58.89
CA PHE A 200 -19.07 -15.10 58.10
C PHE A 200 -19.75 -14.87 56.75
N SER A 201 -20.76 -14.00 56.68
CA SER A 201 -21.36 -13.57 55.41
C SER A 201 -20.34 -12.82 54.52
N ALA A 202 -19.47 -12.00 55.12
CA ALA A 202 -18.41 -11.30 54.40
C ALA A 202 -17.30 -12.25 53.88
N GLU A 203 -17.04 -13.35 54.59
CA GLU A 203 -16.13 -14.41 54.17
C GLU A 203 -16.69 -15.17 52.98
N LYS A 204 -17.95 -15.64 53.04
CA LYS A 204 -18.63 -16.32 51.93
C LYS A 204 -18.70 -15.43 50.67
N SER A 205 -18.99 -14.14 50.86
CA SER A 205 -18.98 -13.16 49.76
C SER A 205 -17.59 -12.97 49.17
N SER A 206 -16.53 -12.94 49.98
CA SER A 206 -15.15 -12.83 49.50
C SER A 206 -14.68 -14.08 48.76
N THR A 207 -15.04 -15.27 49.23
CA THR A 207 -14.71 -16.53 48.51
C THR A 207 -15.40 -16.60 47.15
N GLN A 208 -16.66 -16.16 47.06
CA GLN A 208 -17.35 -16.09 45.77
C GLN A 208 -16.69 -15.09 44.81
N ALA A 209 -16.30 -13.91 45.31
CA ALA A 209 -15.58 -12.91 44.51
C ALA A 209 -14.21 -13.42 44.03
N LEU A 210 -13.45 -14.13 44.88
CA LEU A 210 -12.18 -14.75 44.51
C LEU A 210 -12.37 -15.79 43.40
N ASN A 211 -13.37 -16.67 43.51
CA ASN A 211 -13.66 -17.67 42.47
C ASN A 211 -14.08 -17.01 41.15
N GLN A 212 -14.80 -15.88 41.19
CA GLN A 212 -15.15 -15.11 39.99
C GLN A 212 -13.89 -14.51 39.34
N LEU A 213 -12.99 -13.91 40.13
CA LEU A 213 -11.70 -13.40 39.67
C LEU A 213 -10.82 -14.50 39.06
N GLU A 214 -10.76 -15.67 39.68
CA GLU A 214 -10.03 -16.84 39.16
C GLU A 214 -10.59 -17.28 37.80
N ASN A 215 -11.92 -17.36 37.66
CA ASN A 215 -12.57 -17.74 36.41
C ASN A 215 -12.37 -16.69 35.30
N GLU A 216 -12.50 -15.40 35.61
CA GLU A 216 -12.27 -14.33 34.64
C GLU A 216 -10.80 -14.30 34.18
N TYR A 217 -9.86 -14.54 35.10
CA TYR A 217 -8.44 -14.67 34.75
C TYR A 217 -8.22 -15.84 33.79
N GLU A 218 -8.76 -17.03 34.10
CA GLU A 218 -8.64 -18.21 33.25
C GLU A 218 -9.29 -18.00 31.87
N GLN A 219 -10.43 -17.32 31.80
CA GLN A 219 -11.07 -16.98 30.52
C GLN A 219 -10.23 -16.01 29.68
N ASN A 220 -9.59 -15.02 30.31
CA ASN A 220 -8.83 -14.01 29.60
C ASN A 220 -7.44 -14.49 29.16
N PHE A 221 -6.82 -15.42 29.89
CA PHE A 221 -5.43 -15.83 29.66
C PHE A 221 -5.23 -17.32 29.36
N GLY A 222 -6.24 -18.16 29.56
CA GLY A 222 -6.15 -19.61 29.38
C GLY A 222 -5.34 -20.34 30.47
N ASP A 223 -4.79 -19.59 31.43
CA ASP A 223 -3.99 -20.12 32.53
C ASP A 223 -4.78 -20.01 33.84
N LYS A 224 -4.67 -21.02 34.69
CA LYS A 224 -5.33 -21.01 36.00
C LYS A 224 -4.57 -20.12 36.98
N LEU A 225 -5.29 -19.21 37.63
CA LEU A 225 -4.75 -18.37 38.70
C LEU A 225 -4.40 -19.22 39.92
N SER A 226 -3.12 -19.39 40.20
CA SER A 226 -2.58 -20.21 41.30
C SER A 226 -2.11 -19.35 42.47
N SER A 227 -1.64 -18.14 42.18
CA SER A 227 -1.05 -17.25 43.17
C SER A 227 -1.20 -15.78 42.81
N GLU A 228 -1.06 -14.91 43.81
CA GLU A 228 -1.01 -13.46 43.60
C GLU A 228 0.17 -13.02 42.72
N SER A 229 1.27 -13.80 42.71
CA SER A 229 2.41 -13.55 41.83
C SER A 229 2.11 -13.74 40.35
N ASP A 230 1.04 -14.47 40.00
CA ASP A 230 0.67 -14.70 38.60
C ASP A 230 0.17 -13.39 37.96
N PHE A 231 -0.63 -12.60 38.69
CA PHE A 231 -0.97 -11.23 38.29
C PHE A 231 0.27 -10.38 38.06
N GLY A 232 1.20 -10.36 39.02
CA GLY A 232 2.43 -9.57 38.90
C GLY A 232 3.30 -9.98 37.71
N THR A 233 3.35 -11.27 37.40
CA THR A 233 4.08 -11.79 36.24
C THR A 233 3.40 -11.33 34.94
N LYS A 234 2.08 -11.50 34.85
CA LYS A 234 1.31 -11.14 33.65
C LYS A 234 1.28 -9.62 33.40
N ILE A 235 1.19 -8.82 34.46
CA ILE A 235 1.31 -7.35 34.38
C ILE A 235 2.67 -6.97 33.80
N ARG A 236 3.78 -7.56 34.29
CA ARG A 236 5.12 -7.26 33.77
C ARG A 236 5.29 -7.67 32.30
N GLU A 237 4.67 -8.78 31.88
CA GLU A 237 4.67 -9.19 30.47
C GLU A 237 3.96 -8.15 29.59
N MET A 238 2.77 -7.70 30.01
CA MET A 238 1.99 -6.70 29.30
C MET A 238 2.63 -5.31 29.30
N ASP A 239 3.23 -4.89 30.42
CA ASP A 239 3.98 -3.62 30.50
C ASP A 239 5.19 -3.62 29.56
N LYS A 240 5.88 -4.76 29.44
CA LYS A 240 6.94 -4.93 28.43
C LYS A 240 6.39 -4.80 27.02
N ALA A 241 5.26 -5.43 26.72
CA ALA A 241 4.62 -5.34 25.40
C ALA A 241 4.22 -3.90 25.08
N LYS A 242 3.62 -3.19 26.05
CA LYS A 242 3.26 -1.77 25.94
C LYS A 242 4.49 -0.88 25.69
N THR A 243 5.54 -1.05 26.48
CA THR A 243 6.78 -0.29 26.31
C THR A 243 7.41 -0.53 24.93
N GLN A 244 7.40 -1.78 24.45
CA GLN A 244 7.91 -2.10 23.12
C GLN A 244 7.07 -1.45 22.01
N GLU A 245 5.76 -1.37 22.19
CA GLU A 245 4.86 -0.71 21.25
C GLU A 245 5.11 0.80 21.20
N GLU A 246 5.23 1.46 22.35
CA GLU A 246 5.60 2.88 22.45
C GLU A 246 6.94 3.17 21.76
N ILE A 247 7.96 2.32 21.93
CA ILE A 247 9.25 2.43 21.24
C ILE A 247 9.07 2.31 19.72
N LEU A 248 8.27 1.35 19.25
CA LEU A 248 8.03 1.15 17.82
C LEU A 248 7.30 2.34 17.20
N ILE A 249 6.30 2.90 17.90
CA ILE A 249 5.60 4.11 17.47
C ILE A 249 6.57 5.29 17.39
N GLY A 250 7.38 5.50 18.43
CA GLY A 250 8.39 6.57 18.43
C GLY A 250 9.39 6.43 17.28
N GLN A 251 9.82 5.20 16.95
CA GLN A 251 10.67 4.94 15.79
C GLN A 251 9.97 5.23 14.46
N ILE A 252 8.67 4.92 14.34
CA ILE A 252 7.88 5.21 13.13
C ILE A 252 7.79 6.71 12.93
N ASP A 253 7.49 7.48 13.98
CA ASP A 253 7.35 8.93 13.90
C ASP A 253 8.69 9.60 13.59
N ALA A 254 9.79 9.16 14.20
CA ALA A 254 11.13 9.61 13.85
C ALA A 254 11.58 9.25 12.42
N THR A 255 10.89 8.33 11.73
CA THR A 255 11.17 8.00 10.32
C THR A 255 10.38 8.89 9.34
N LYS A 256 9.38 9.64 9.83
CA LYS A 256 8.58 10.57 9.02
C LYS A 256 9.19 11.97 8.94
N ASP A 257 9.93 12.36 9.98
CA ASP A 257 10.69 13.62 10.05
C ASP A 257 11.99 13.54 9.23
#